data_AF-A0A2V5VXY4-F1
#
_entry.id   AF-A0A2V5VXY4-F1
#
_cell.length_a   1.000
_cell.length_b   1.000
_cell.length_c   1.000
_cell.angle_alpha   90.00
_cell.angle_beta   90.00
_cell.angle_gamma   90.00
#
_symmetry.space_group_name_H-M   'P 1'
#
loop_
_entity.id
_entity.type
_entity.pdbx_description
1 polymer ?
#
loop_
_entity_poly.entity_id
_entity_poly.type
_entity_poly.pdbx_seq_one_letter_code
_entity_poly.pdbx_strand_id
1 'polypeptide(L)'
;MLGNIPESDWRHFKLVHQVLLERFCQRTLDDLGAMLRAREGSAHEQHRRAYELLVDRDEELARAFDDFRRSTAVMQLAIMRRMGLLSDDELSVFSEQTQKVVRGVDSLRSAGGAAPNGGPATPLGNSGVMEGSSVS
;
A
#
# COMPACT_ATOMS: atom_id res chain seq x y z
N MET A 1 21.36 -1.18 15.43
CA MET A 1 21.16 -2.26 14.44
C MET A 1 19.84 -2.93 14.74
N LEU A 2 18.92 -3.03 13.78
CA LEU A 2 17.72 -3.84 13.93
C LEU A 2 18.18 -5.31 14.07
N GLY A 3 17.76 -5.98 15.14
CA GLY A 3 18.24 -7.31 15.49
C GLY A 3 17.98 -8.32 14.36
N ASN A 4 18.97 -9.17 14.08
CA ASN A 4 18.83 -10.23 13.10
C ASN A 4 17.66 -11.16 13.50
N ILE A 5 16.73 -11.40 12.57
CA ILE A 5 15.58 -12.28 12.81
C ILE A 5 16.07 -13.75 12.98
N PRO A 6 15.58 -14.49 13.98
CA PRO A 6 15.89 -15.92 14.15
C PRO A 6 15.58 -16.73 12.88
N GLU A 7 16.25 -17.87 12.68
CA GLU A 7 16.03 -18.71 11.48
C GLU A 7 14.60 -19.27 11.41
N SER A 8 14.02 -19.64 12.55
CA SER A 8 12.61 -20.05 12.65
C SER A 8 11.67 -18.96 12.14
N ASP A 9 11.89 -17.74 12.63
CA ASP A 9 11.07 -16.57 12.33
C ASP A 9 11.27 -16.14 10.87
N TRP A 10 12.47 -16.28 10.32
CA TRP A 10 12.71 -16.06 8.91
C TRP A 10 11.91 -17.02 8.04
N ARG A 11 11.89 -18.32 8.36
CA ARG A 11 11.06 -19.29 7.62
C ARG A 11 9.58 -18.95 7.71
N HIS A 12 9.11 -18.56 8.89
CA HIS A 12 7.72 -18.17 9.09
C HIS A 12 7.38 -16.89 8.31
N PHE A 13 8.29 -15.91 8.32
CA PHE A 13 8.16 -14.68 7.53
C PHE A 13 7.96 -14.97 6.06
N LYS A 14 8.70 -15.90 5.46
CA LYS A 14 8.52 -16.25 4.03
C LYS A 14 7.11 -16.77 3.73
N LEU A 15 6.54 -17.57 4.63
CA LEU A 15 5.19 -18.12 4.47
C LEU A 15 4.13 -17.01 4.63
N VAL A 16 4.24 -16.23 5.70
CA VAL A 16 3.33 -15.11 5.97
C VAL A 16 3.42 -14.06 4.85
N HIS A 17 4.61 -13.75 4.36
CA HIS A 17 4.83 -12.80 3.26
C HIS A 17 4.02 -13.14 2.01
N GLN A 18 4.01 -14.41 1.60
CA GLN A 18 3.22 -14.85 0.45
C GLN A 18 1.71 -14.71 0.71
N VAL A 19 1.25 -15.12 1.89
CA VAL A 19 -0.17 -15.00 2.28
C VAL A 19 -0.61 -13.54 2.32
N LEU A 20 0.22 -12.64 2.85
CA LEU A 20 -0.07 -11.22 2.94
C LEU A 20 -0.05 -10.53 1.58
N LEU A 21 0.84 -10.95 0.69
CA LEU A 21 0.89 -10.44 -0.69
C LEU A 21 -0.42 -10.76 -1.41
N GLU A 22 -0.85 -12.03 -1.36
CA GLU A 22 -2.10 -12.46 -1.99
C GLU A 22 -3.30 -11.70 -1.40
N ARG A 23 -3.34 -11.55 -0.07
CA ARG A 23 -4.38 -10.78 0.64
C ARG A 23 -4.42 -9.32 0.18
N PHE A 24 -3.26 -8.69 0.00
CA PHE A 24 -3.19 -7.31 -0.48
C PHE A 24 -3.70 -7.19 -1.92
N CYS A 25 -3.25 -8.08 -2.81
CA CYS A 25 -3.72 -8.13 -4.19
C CYS A 25 -5.24 -8.32 -4.26
N GLN A 26 -5.78 -9.26 -3.47
CA GLN A 26 -7.23 -9.51 -3.43
C GLN A 26 -8.00 -8.28 -2.95
N ARG A 27 -7.56 -7.61 -1.88
CA ARG A 27 -8.20 -6.36 -1.39
C ARG A 27 -8.21 -5.27 -2.47
N THR A 28 -7.10 -5.11 -3.20
CA THR A 28 -7.02 -4.13 -4.29
C THR A 28 -7.96 -4.47 -5.44
N LEU A 29 -8.07 -5.73 -5.82
CA LEU A 29 -9.02 -6.18 -6.85
C LEU A 29 -10.48 -6.02 -6.40
N ASP A 30 -10.78 -6.26 -5.13
CA ASP A 30 -12.12 -6.07 -4.57
C ASP A 30 -12.51 -4.58 -4.57
N ASP A 31 -11.60 -3.70 -4.15
CA ASP A 31 -11.79 -2.24 -4.18
C ASP A 31 -12.03 -1.73 -5.61
N LEU A 32 -11.20 -2.18 -6.55
CA LEU A 32 -11.36 -1.86 -7.97
C LEU A 32 -12.72 -2.36 -8.49
N GLY A 33 -13.09 -3.59 -8.15
CA GLY A 33 -14.38 -4.16 -8.53
C GLY A 33 -15.57 -3.40 -7.95
N ALA A 34 -15.50 -2.95 -6.70
CA ALA A 34 -16.52 -2.13 -6.08
C ALA A 34 -16.67 -0.76 -6.78
N MET A 35 -15.55 -0.10 -7.07
CA MET A 35 -15.51 1.17 -7.79
C MET A 35 -16.15 1.07 -9.18
N LEU A 36 -15.78 0.03 -9.95
CA LEU A 36 -16.32 -0.17 -11.29
C LEU A 36 -17.82 -0.49 -11.29
N ARG A 37 -18.32 -1.17 -10.25
CA ARG A 37 -19.76 -1.46 -10.10
C ARG A 37 -20.59 -0.25 -9.73
N ALA A 38 -20.03 0.70 -8.98
CA ALA A 38 -20.73 1.94 -8.61
C ALA A 38 -21.09 2.80 -9.83
N ARG A 39 -20.36 2.64 -10.94
CA ARG A 39 -20.59 3.31 -12.23
C ARG A 39 -20.71 4.85 -12.11
N GLU A 40 -19.92 5.44 -11.21
CA GLU A 40 -19.93 6.88 -11.00
C GLU A 40 -19.17 7.62 -12.11
N GLY A 41 -19.82 8.58 -12.76
CA GLY A 41 -19.23 9.37 -13.84
C GLY A 41 -19.15 8.64 -15.19
N SER A 42 -18.44 9.25 -16.13
CA SER A 42 -18.25 8.70 -17.47
C SER A 42 -17.30 7.50 -17.49
N ALA A 43 -17.33 6.69 -18.56
CA ALA A 43 -16.40 5.58 -18.74
C ALA A 43 -14.92 6.02 -18.72
N HIS A 44 -14.62 7.21 -19.24
CA HIS A 44 -13.27 7.77 -19.20
C HIS A 44 -12.82 8.12 -17.78
N GLU A 45 -13.71 8.72 -16.98
CA GLU A 45 -13.43 9.03 -15.58
C GLU A 45 -13.25 7.75 -14.74
N GLN A 46 -14.06 6.73 -14.97
CA GLN A 46 -13.92 5.43 -14.30
C GLN A 46 -12.59 4.77 -14.65
N HIS A 47 -12.20 4.78 -15.93
CA HIS A 47 -10.91 4.27 -16.37
C HIS A 47 -9.74 5.01 -15.69
N ARG A 48 -9.81 6.35 -15.63
CA ARG A 48 -8.79 7.16 -14.99
C ARG A 48 -8.69 6.86 -13.49
N ARG A 49 -9.81 6.81 -12.76
CA ARG A 49 -9.80 6.48 -11.32
C ARG A 49 -9.27 5.08 -11.04
N ALA A 50 -9.62 4.11 -11.88
CA ALA A 50 -9.10 2.75 -11.79
C ALA A 50 -7.57 2.71 -11.97
N TYR A 51 -7.05 3.46 -12.95
CA TYR A 51 -5.61 3.59 -13.17
C TYR A 51 -4.90 4.24 -11.98
N GLU A 52 -5.41 5.36 -11.48
CA GLU A 52 -4.86 6.06 -10.32
C GLU A 52 -4.83 5.16 -9.08
N LEU A 53 -5.93 4.43 -8.80
CA LEU A 53 -5.98 3.44 -7.71
C LEU A 53 -4.89 2.37 -7.85
N LEU A 54 -4.72 1.80 -9.05
CA LEU A 54 -3.72 0.74 -9.25
C LEU A 54 -2.29 1.26 -9.08
N VAL A 55 -2.00 2.47 -9.55
CA VAL A 55 -0.69 3.11 -9.35
C VAL A 55 -0.40 3.31 -7.87
N ASP A 56 -1.34 3.88 -7.12
CA ASP A 56 -1.19 4.11 -5.68
C ASP A 56 -0.96 2.79 -4.93
N ARG A 57 -1.70 1.73 -5.28
CA ARG A 57 -1.57 0.42 -4.65
C ARG A 57 -0.29 -0.30 -5.04
N ASP A 58 0.23 -0.10 -6.24
CA ASP A 58 1.52 -0.66 -6.68
C ASP A 58 2.68 -0.02 -5.89
N GLU A 59 2.62 1.29 -5.63
CA GLU A 59 3.59 1.95 -4.76
C GLU A 59 3.59 1.40 -3.33
N GLU A 60 2.39 1.16 -2.77
CA GLU A 60 2.25 0.53 -1.46
C GLU A 60 2.78 -0.91 -1.43
N LEU A 61 2.49 -1.68 -2.48
CA LEU A 61 2.98 -3.05 -2.66
C LEU A 61 4.51 -3.08 -2.70
N ALA A 62 5.12 -2.22 -3.53
CA ALA A 62 6.57 -2.14 -3.64
C ALA A 62 7.22 -1.81 -2.28
N ARG A 63 6.69 -0.82 -1.55
CA ARG A 63 7.20 -0.43 -0.23
C ARG A 63 7.10 -1.55 0.81
N ALA A 64 6.07 -2.38 0.74
CA ALA A 64 5.83 -3.45 1.71
C ALA A 64 6.59 -4.74 1.35
N PHE A 65 6.67 -5.11 0.07
CA PHE A 65 7.06 -6.45 -0.36
C PHE A 65 8.39 -6.53 -1.14
N ASP A 66 8.88 -5.46 -1.78
CA ASP A 66 10.05 -5.56 -2.69
C ASP A 66 11.37 -5.85 -1.97
N ASP A 67 11.54 -5.35 -0.74
CA ASP A 67 12.80 -5.51 0.00
C ASP A 67 12.83 -6.81 0.82
N PHE A 68 12.61 -7.94 0.13
CA PHE A 68 12.56 -9.27 0.72
C PHE A 68 13.95 -9.78 1.14
N ARG A 69 14.46 -9.27 2.26
CA ARG A 69 15.76 -9.65 2.83
C ARG A 69 15.65 -9.85 4.33
N ARG A 70 16.54 -10.70 4.87
CA ARG A 70 16.53 -11.04 6.29
C ARG A 70 16.77 -9.84 7.21
N SER A 71 17.65 -8.92 6.79
CA SER A 71 17.98 -7.70 7.53
C SER A 71 16.83 -6.69 7.57
N THR A 72 15.89 -6.78 6.63
CA THR A 72 14.77 -5.83 6.44
C THR A 72 13.42 -6.43 6.86
N ALA A 73 13.36 -7.76 7.08
CA ALA A 73 12.17 -8.50 7.49
C ALA A 73 11.41 -7.87 8.67
N VAL A 74 12.12 -7.40 9.69
CA VAL A 74 11.47 -6.76 10.86
C VAL A 74 10.81 -5.43 10.50
N MET A 75 11.44 -4.66 9.60
CA MET A 75 10.85 -3.42 9.09
C MET A 75 9.64 -3.72 8.20
N GLN A 76 9.73 -4.74 7.34
CA GLN A 76 8.62 -5.17 6.49
C GLN A 76 7.41 -5.65 7.33
N LEU A 77 7.63 -6.45 8.37
CA LEU A 77 6.58 -6.88 9.30
C LEU A 77 5.86 -5.68 9.96
N ALA A 78 6.61 -4.65 10.37
CA ALA A 78 6.03 -3.43 10.93
C ALA A 78 5.20 -2.64 9.89
N ILE A 79 5.70 -2.51 8.65
CA ILE A 79 4.97 -1.87 7.55
C ILE A 79 3.67 -2.62 7.25
N MET A 80 3.74 -3.94 7.09
CA MET A 80 2.57 -4.79 6.81
C MET A 80 1.53 -4.72 7.94
N ARG A 81 1.95 -4.64 9.20
CA ARG A 81 1.04 -4.45 10.33
C ARG A 81 0.36 -3.08 10.31
N ARG A 82 1.10 -2.01 10.03
CA ARG A 82 0.54 -0.65 9.90
C ARG A 82 -0.46 -0.53 8.76
N MET A 83 -0.23 -1.25 7.68
CA MET A 83 -1.18 -1.35 6.57
C MET A 83 -2.42 -2.21 6.91
N GLY A 84 -2.50 -2.77 8.12
CA GLY A 84 -3.58 -3.68 8.52
C GLY A 84 -3.60 -4.99 7.72
N LEU A 85 -2.46 -5.37 7.13
CA LEU A 85 -2.32 -6.65 6.43
C LEU A 85 -1.99 -7.76 7.41
N LEU A 86 -1.01 -7.53 8.30
CA LEU A 86 -0.60 -8.47 9.33
C LEU A 86 -1.42 -8.26 10.61
N SER A 87 -2.13 -9.31 11.06
CA SER A 87 -2.88 -9.25 12.32
C SER A 87 -1.97 -9.47 13.55
N ASP A 88 -2.45 -9.10 14.73
CA ASP A 88 -1.74 -9.36 15.98
C ASP A 88 -1.60 -10.87 16.26
N ASP A 89 -2.57 -11.68 15.83
CA ASP A 89 -2.52 -13.14 15.93
C ASP A 89 -1.44 -13.74 15.02
N GLU A 90 -1.33 -13.25 13.78
CA GLU A 90 -0.27 -13.68 12.86
C GLU A 90 1.12 -13.24 13.36
N LEU A 91 1.21 -12.07 13.99
CA LEU A 91 2.44 -11.61 14.64
C LEU A 91 2.79 -12.46 15.88
N SER A 92 1.78 -13.01 16.58
CA SER A 92 1.99 -13.79 17.81
C SER A 92 2.75 -15.10 17.59
N VAL A 93 2.80 -15.61 16.35
CA VAL A 93 3.51 -16.85 15.98
C VAL A 93 5.03 -16.64 15.91
N PHE A 94 5.50 -15.40 15.75
CA PHE A 94 6.92 -15.07 15.77
C PHE A 94 7.47 -15.11 17.20
N SER A 95 8.80 -15.21 17.35
CA SER A 95 9.42 -15.14 18.68
C SER A 95 9.15 -13.80 19.38
N GLU A 96 9.14 -13.81 20.72
CA GLU A 96 8.95 -12.59 21.52
C GLU A 96 9.93 -11.47 21.14
N GLN A 97 11.16 -11.84 20.78
CA GLN A 97 12.17 -10.88 20.34
C GLN A 97 11.71 -10.14 19.08
N THR A 98 11.25 -10.87 18.07
CA THR A 98 10.75 -10.29 16.82
C THR A 98 9.51 -9.44 17.08
N GLN A 99 8.56 -9.94 17.89
CA GLN A 99 7.35 -9.19 18.25
C GLN A 99 7.67 -7.85 18.94
N LYS A 100 8.61 -7.85 19.91
CA LYS A 100 9.03 -6.63 20.61
C LYS A 100 9.65 -5.60 19.67
N VAL A 101 10.50 -6.03 18.74
CA VAL A 101 11.12 -5.09 17.78
C VAL A 101 10.08 -4.54 16.80
N VAL A 102 9.19 -5.37 16.26
CA VAL A 102 8.11 -4.92 15.36
C VAL A 102 7.23 -3.87 16.04
N ARG A 103 6.75 -4.16 17.26
CA ARG A 103 5.94 -3.22 18.05
C ARG A 103 6.70 -1.94 18.44
N GLY A 104 8.00 -2.05 18.68
CA GLY A 104 8.88 -0.91 18.96
C GLY A 104 9.04 0.02 17.76
N VAL A 105 9.23 -0.53 16.55
CA VAL A 105 9.30 0.24 15.29
C VAL A 105 7.99 0.98 15.04
N ASP A 106 6.85 0.34 15.33
CA ASP A 106 5.54 0.97 15.23
C ASP A 106 5.38 2.15 16.19
N SER A 107 5.94 2.08 17.38
CA SER A 107 5.80 3.17 18.36
C SER A 107 6.65 4.40 17.96
N LEU A 108 7.85 4.17 17.39
CA LEU A 108 8.78 5.24 17.02
C LEU A 108 8.33 6.06 15.81
N ARG A 109 7.76 5.43 14.77
CA ARG A 109 7.32 6.16 13.56
C ARG A 109 5.98 6.85 13.72
N SER A 110 5.16 6.49 14.72
CA SER A 110 3.92 7.23 15.04
C SER A 110 4.19 8.56 15.76
N ALA A 111 5.36 8.70 16.39
CA ALA A 111 5.81 9.95 17.00
C ALA A 111 6.54 10.89 16.02
N GLY A 112 6.90 10.43 14.81
CA GLY A 112 7.78 11.14 13.87
C GLY A 112 7.28 11.26 12.43
N GLY A 113 5.98 11.02 12.18
CA GLY A 113 5.43 10.90 10.81
C GLY A 113 4.16 11.71 10.59
N ALA A 114 4.21 13.02 10.81
CA ALA A 114 3.28 13.96 10.19
C ALA A 114 3.98 14.65 9.02
N ALA A 115 3.83 14.10 7.83
CA ALA A 115 4.01 14.84 6.59
C ALA A 115 2.71 14.69 5.79
N PRO A 116 1.97 15.79 5.55
CA PRO A 116 0.75 15.73 4.75
C PRO A 116 1.13 15.51 3.28
N ASN A 117 0.67 14.39 2.70
CA ASN A 117 0.60 14.23 1.26
C ASN A 117 -0.42 15.23 0.70
N GLY A 118 0.03 16.12 -0.18
CA GLY A 118 -0.82 17.11 -0.84
C GLY A 118 -0.02 18.25 -1.47
N GLY A 119 0.87 17.93 -2.42
CA GLY A 119 1.48 18.89 -3.35
C GLY A 119 0.96 18.64 -4.76
N PRO A 120 0.75 19.67 -5.59
CA PRO A 120 -0.48 19.84 -6.36
C PRO A 120 -0.58 18.96 -7.59
N ALA A 121 -1.81 18.52 -7.87
CA ALA A 121 -2.23 18.06 -9.18
C ALA A 121 -1.87 19.10 -10.25
N THR A 122 -1.03 18.70 -11.19
CA THR A 122 -0.73 19.45 -12.41
C THR A 122 -2.06 19.76 -13.13
N PRO A 123 -2.36 21.02 -13.45
CA PRO A 123 -3.53 21.32 -14.27
C PRO A 123 -3.24 20.87 -15.70
N LEU A 124 -3.87 19.78 -16.14
CA LEU A 124 -3.96 19.49 -17.57
C LEU A 124 -4.76 20.63 -18.21
N GLY A 125 -4.06 21.40 -19.03
CA GLY A 125 -4.56 22.60 -19.69
C GLY A 125 -5.85 22.32 -20.45
N ASN A 126 -6.86 23.11 -20.12
CA ASN A 126 -8.05 23.28 -20.92
C ASN A 126 -7.73 24.27 -22.06
N SER A 127 -7.69 23.78 -23.30
CA SER A 127 -7.72 24.55 -24.55
C SER A 127 -8.22 23.61 -25.64
N GLY A 128 -9.34 23.80 -26.32
CA GLY A 128 -10.40 24.78 -26.24
C GLY A 128 -11.41 24.34 -27.31
N VAL A 129 -12.65 24.12 -26.91
CA VAL A 129 -13.78 23.98 -27.84
C VAL A 129 -14.20 25.41 -28.20
N MET A 130 -14.08 25.78 -29.47
CA MET A 130 -14.77 26.93 -30.04
C MET A 130 -15.60 26.43 -31.22
N GLU A 131 -16.84 26.02 -30.91
CA GLU A 131 -17.93 26.02 -31.88
C GLU A 131 -18.45 27.45 -32.05
N GLY A 132 -18.83 27.81 -33.28
CA GLY A 132 -19.98 28.69 -33.51
C GLY A 132 -19.73 30.08 -34.13
N SER A 133 -19.99 30.13 -35.45
CA SER A 133 -20.89 31.09 -36.14
C SER A 133 -20.67 32.61 -36.12
N SER A 134 -20.48 33.17 -37.33
CA SER A 134 -21.27 34.28 -37.93
C SER A 134 -20.81 34.47 -39.38
N VAL A 135 -21.60 34.12 -40.40
CA VAL A 135 -22.54 35.00 -41.14
C VAL A 135 -21.96 36.38 -41.45
N SER A 136 -21.51 36.56 -42.70
CA SER A 136 -21.91 37.62 -43.64
C SER A 136 -21.32 37.33 -45.01
#